data_AF-A0A940BK77-F1
#
_entry.id   AF-A0A940BK77-F1
#
_cell.length_a   1.000
_cell.length_b   1.000
_cell.length_c   1.000
_cell.angle_alpha   90.00
_cell.angle_beta   90.00
_cell.angle_gamma   90.00
#
_symmetry.space_group_name_H-M   'P 1'
#
loop_
_entity.id
_entity.type
_entity.pdbx_description
1 polymer ?
#
loop_
_entity_poly.entity_id
_entity_poly.type
_entity_poly.pdbx_seq_one_letter_code
_entity_poly.pdbx_strand_id
1 'polypeptide(L)'
;MKRLPLMLIAVMLLLTACGGASKRGEVAGREFLKAWGDTAAMRQAVKRFNALRDDSLRWPWEVKAANRAFSSVLIDDGRDSLLQAAHVIVLSPTELAQLKCPPMMELLRLRLFDTDSAADYLELIHWLCYTVGYDRHVQVFDSTMEAIAAGYSLHEQMCVYAQSSRPADLGVALAHDANQPGADMDDINARITDLRETIYSPEEFSVFETAYKSALKKQE
;
A
#
# COMPACT_ATOMS: atom_id res chain seq x y z
N MET A 1 4.45 -53.73 -3.96
CA MET A 1 4.57 -52.80 -2.82
C MET A 1 6.01 -52.24 -2.70
N LYS A 2 6.37 -51.18 -3.44
CA LYS A 2 7.71 -50.54 -3.40
C LYS A 2 7.67 -48.99 -3.42
N ARG A 3 6.56 -48.36 -3.00
CA ARG A 3 6.38 -46.89 -3.04
C ARG A 3 6.73 -46.17 -1.74
N LEU A 4 6.71 -46.87 -0.61
CA LEU A 4 6.98 -46.29 0.72
C LEU A 4 8.39 -45.67 0.89
N PRO A 5 9.50 -46.31 0.47
CA PRO A 5 10.83 -45.75 0.70
C PRO A 5 11.12 -44.52 -0.18
N LEU A 6 10.58 -44.50 -1.40
CA LEU A 6 10.71 -43.35 -2.32
C LEU A 6 9.92 -42.14 -1.82
N MET A 7 8.74 -42.37 -1.24
CA MET A 7 7.92 -41.32 -0.65
C MET A 7 8.57 -40.71 0.60
N LEU A 8 9.16 -41.53 1.48
CA LEU A 8 9.88 -41.05 2.67
C LEU A 8 11.12 -40.20 2.31
N ILE A 9 11.90 -40.62 1.31
CA ILE A 9 13.05 -39.86 0.82
C ILE A 9 12.58 -38.53 0.22
N ALA A 10 11.51 -38.54 -0.58
CA ALA A 10 10.95 -37.31 -1.16
C ALA A 10 10.46 -36.34 -0.07
N VAL A 11 9.78 -36.84 0.98
CA VAL A 11 9.32 -36.03 2.12
C VAL A 11 10.50 -35.45 2.90
N MET A 12 11.55 -36.23 3.16
CA MET A 12 12.75 -35.73 3.84
C MET A 12 13.45 -34.64 3.04
N LEU A 13 13.62 -34.84 1.73
CA LEU A 13 14.23 -33.82 0.84
C LEU A 13 13.40 -32.53 0.80
N LEU A 14 12.08 -32.63 0.77
CA LEU A 14 11.18 -31.48 0.83
C LEU A 14 11.29 -30.74 2.18
N LEU A 15 11.35 -31.46 3.30
CA LEU A 15 11.50 -30.86 4.63
C LEU A 15 12.85 -30.16 4.80
N THR A 16 13.94 -30.74 4.31
CA THR A 16 15.27 -30.12 4.36
C THR A 16 15.35 -28.87 3.48
N ALA A 17 14.82 -28.94 2.25
CA ALA A 17 14.78 -27.80 1.33
C ALA A 17 13.95 -26.63 1.88
N CYS A 18 12.74 -26.91 2.37
CA CYS A 18 11.89 -25.92 3.03
C CYS A 18 12.53 -25.35 4.30
N GLY A 19 13.19 -26.17 5.11
CA GLY A 19 13.92 -25.72 6.30
C GLY A 19 15.08 -24.78 5.97
N GLY A 20 15.86 -25.09 4.93
CA GLY A 20 16.94 -24.23 4.45
C GLY A 20 16.44 -22.91 3.86
N ALA A 21 15.35 -22.94 3.09
CA ALA A 21 14.72 -21.74 2.56
C ALA A 21 14.13 -20.86 3.68
N SER A 22 13.44 -21.47 4.65
CA SER A 22 12.89 -20.79 5.83
C SER A 22 13.98 -20.06 6.62
N LYS A 23 15.10 -20.74 6.95
CA LYS A 23 16.21 -20.12 7.68
C LYS A 23 16.82 -18.92 6.94
N ARG A 24 16.95 -18.99 5.62
CA ARG A 24 17.43 -17.86 4.80
C ARG A 24 16.43 -16.71 4.79
N GLY A 25 15.13 -17.00 4.70
CA GLY A 25 14.07 -16.01 4.84
C GLY A 25 14.09 -15.30 6.19
N GLU A 26 14.27 -16.04 7.29
CA GLU A 26 14.40 -15.48 8.65
C GLU A 26 15.60 -14.53 8.75
N VAL A 27 16.77 -14.94 8.22
CA VAL A 27 17.97 -14.09 8.21
C VAL A 27 17.70 -12.79 7.44
N ALA A 28 17.10 -12.88 6.25
CA ALA A 28 16.75 -11.70 5.46
C ALA A 28 15.76 -10.78 6.20
N GLY A 29 14.78 -11.34 6.91
CA GLY A 29 13.84 -10.57 7.73
C GLY A 29 14.55 -9.81 8.85
N ARG A 30 15.50 -10.46 9.54
CA ARG A 30 16.30 -9.83 10.60
C ARG A 30 17.25 -8.76 10.06
N GLU A 31 17.80 -8.96 8.87
CA GLU A 31 18.63 -7.95 8.19
C GLU A 31 17.80 -6.71 7.83
N PHE A 32 16.60 -6.90 7.27
CA PHE A 32 15.70 -5.79 6.98
C PHE A 32 15.29 -5.04 8.25
N LEU A 33 14.95 -5.76 9.32
CA LEU A 33 14.60 -5.16 10.62
C LEU A 33 15.74 -4.30 11.19
N LYS A 34 16.99 -4.76 11.08
CA LYS A 34 18.17 -3.98 11.50
C LYS A 34 18.41 -2.75 10.63
N ALA A 35 18.04 -2.82 9.37
CA ALA A 35 18.14 -1.71 8.43
C ALA A 35 17.02 -0.68 8.58
N TRP A 36 15.98 -0.96 9.39
CA TRP A 36 14.80 -0.13 9.51
C TRP A 36 15.13 1.32 9.85
N GLY A 37 14.63 2.26 9.04
CA GLY A 37 14.91 3.70 9.16
C GLY A 37 16.10 4.19 8.33
N ASP A 38 16.94 3.29 7.79
CA ASP A 38 17.98 3.62 6.80
C ASP A 38 17.53 3.19 5.41
N THR A 39 17.17 4.16 4.57
CA THR A 39 16.66 3.92 3.21
C THR A 39 17.63 3.10 2.35
N ALA A 40 18.93 3.37 2.41
CA ALA A 40 19.92 2.68 1.59
C ALA A 40 20.09 1.24 2.05
N ALA A 41 20.16 1.02 3.37
CA ALA A 41 20.28 -0.30 3.96
C ALA A 41 19.01 -1.15 3.73
N MET A 42 17.81 -0.57 3.88
CA MET A 42 16.53 -1.25 3.62
C MET A 42 16.46 -1.72 2.18
N ARG A 43 16.80 -0.83 1.23
CA ARG A 43 16.83 -1.16 -0.19
C ARG A 43 17.82 -2.27 -0.50
N GLN A 44 19.00 -2.27 0.14
CA GLN A 44 19.98 -3.33 -0.05
C GLN A 44 19.48 -4.67 0.51
N ALA A 45 18.85 -4.68 1.69
CA ALA A 45 18.28 -5.88 2.29
C ALA A 45 17.19 -6.50 1.39
N VAL A 46 16.28 -5.67 0.86
CA VAL A 46 15.24 -6.13 -0.07
C VAL A 46 15.84 -6.67 -1.38
N LYS A 47 16.85 -6.00 -1.95
CA LYS A 47 17.55 -6.50 -3.14
C LYS A 47 18.15 -7.90 -2.93
N ARG A 48 18.78 -8.14 -1.77
CA ARG A 48 19.33 -9.45 -1.42
C ARG A 48 18.23 -10.51 -1.25
N PHE A 49 17.12 -10.13 -0.63
CA PHE A 49 15.98 -11.02 -0.47
C PHE A 49 15.33 -11.39 -1.81
N ASN A 50 15.23 -10.45 -2.75
CA ASN A 50 14.74 -10.74 -4.09
C ASN A 50 15.70 -11.65 -4.87
N ALA A 51 17.01 -11.41 -4.81
CA ALA A 51 18.00 -12.32 -5.41
C ALA A 51 17.92 -13.75 -4.83
N LEU A 52 17.63 -13.88 -3.53
CA LEU A 52 17.35 -15.17 -2.93
C LEU A 52 16.11 -15.82 -3.59
N ARG A 53 15.00 -15.08 -3.70
CA ARG A 53 13.73 -15.58 -4.24
C ARG A 53 13.82 -15.98 -5.72
N ASP A 54 14.48 -15.16 -6.52
CA ASP A 54 14.42 -15.25 -7.99
C ASP A 54 15.53 -16.15 -8.55
N ASP A 55 16.72 -16.14 -7.92
CA ASP A 55 17.90 -16.83 -8.48
C ASP A 55 18.34 -18.05 -7.67
N SER A 56 18.02 -18.10 -6.37
CA SER A 56 18.60 -19.07 -5.44
C SER A 56 17.63 -20.13 -4.91
N LEU A 57 16.33 -19.95 -5.12
CA LEU A 57 15.28 -20.90 -4.76
C LEU A 57 14.73 -21.54 -6.03
N ARG A 58 14.72 -22.88 -6.06
CA ARG A 58 14.42 -23.62 -7.29
C ARG A 58 12.93 -23.89 -7.44
N TRP A 59 12.22 -23.95 -6.32
CA TRP A 59 10.83 -24.40 -6.31
C TRP A 59 9.88 -23.39 -5.66
N PRO A 60 8.62 -23.29 -6.14
CA PRO A 60 7.64 -22.35 -5.59
C PRO A 60 7.37 -22.51 -4.08
N TRP A 61 7.46 -23.73 -3.54
CA TRP A 61 7.27 -23.97 -2.11
C TRP A 61 8.44 -23.49 -1.25
N GLU A 62 9.67 -23.48 -1.78
CA GLU A 62 10.82 -22.90 -1.08
C GLU A 62 10.68 -21.38 -1.00
N VAL A 63 10.24 -20.74 -2.08
CA VAL A 63 9.92 -19.31 -2.11
C VAL A 63 8.84 -18.98 -1.08
N LYS A 64 7.76 -19.76 -1.02
CA LYS A 64 6.71 -19.60 0.00
C LYS A 64 7.25 -19.76 1.42
N ALA A 65 8.14 -20.73 1.66
CA ALA A 65 8.75 -20.94 2.98
C ALA A 65 9.64 -19.75 3.39
N ALA A 66 10.48 -19.25 2.48
CA ALA A 66 11.32 -18.09 2.71
C ALA A 66 10.49 -16.82 2.96
N ASN A 67 9.46 -16.58 2.13
CA ASN A 67 8.52 -15.46 2.29
C ASN A 67 7.82 -15.50 3.64
N ARG A 68 7.30 -16.65 4.05
CA ARG A 68 6.63 -16.81 5.35
C ARG A 68 7.59 -16.54 6.52
N ALA A 69 8.81 -17.05 6.45
CA ALA A 69 9.80 -16.83 7.50
C ALA A 69 10.26 -15.36 7.57
N PHE A 70 10.44 -14.72 6.42
CA PHE A 70 10.72 -13.28 6.34
C PHE A 70 9.61 -12.46 6.99
N SER A 71 8.35 -12.70 6.60
CA SER A 71 7.20 -11.99 7.16
C SER A 71 7.04 -12.22 8.67
N SER A 72 7.26 -13.46 9.16
CA SER A 72 7.13 -13.77 10.60
C SER A 72 8.05 -12.88 11.43
N VAL A 73 9.32 -12.71 11.02
CA VAL A 73 10.26 -11.86 11.76
C VAL A 73 9.78 -10.42 11.92
N LEU A 74 9.12 -9.87 10.89
CA LEU A 74 8.59 -8.51 10.91
C LEU A 74 7.31 -8.40 11.73
N ILE A 75 6.45 -9.41 11.65
CA ILE A 75 5.17 -9.45 12.35
C ILE A 75 5.38 -9.67 13.86
N ASP A 76 6.34 -10.52 14.24
CA ASP A 76 6.63 -10.87 15.64
C ASP A 76 7.17 -9.68 16.46
N ASP A 77 7.66 -8.63 15.79
CA ASP A 77 8.07 -7.36 16.43
C ASP A 77 6.86 -6.51 16.88
N GLY A 78 5.66 -6.78 16.33
CA GLY A 78 4.39 -6.21 16.77
C GLY A 78 4.09 -4.77 16.31
N ARG A 79 4.94 -4.17 15.46
CA ARG A 79 4.67 -2.84 14.88
C ARG A 79 3.86 -2.94 13.59
N ASP A 80 2.78 -2.16 13.50
CA ASP A 80 1.92 -2.12 12.30
C ASP A 80 2.70 -1.73 11.04
N SER A 81 3.71 -0.86 11.16
CA SER A 81 4.55 -0.47 10.03
C SER A 81 5.40 -1.62 9.47
N LEU A 82 5.81 -2.57 10.32
CA LEU A 82 6.51 -3.76 9.89
C LEU A 82 5.57 -4.80 9.29
N LEU A 83 4.34 -4.88 9.77
CA LEU A 83 3.29 -5.67 9.12
C LEU A 83 3.03 -5.16 7.69
N GLN A 84 3.00 -3.84 7.48
CA GLN A 84 2.90 -3.28 6.13
C GLN A 84 4.12 -3.60 5.28
N ALA A 85 5.33 -3.47 5.83
CA ALA A 85 6.57 -3.82 5.14
C ALA A 85 6.58 -5.30 4.71
N ALA A 86 6.11 -6.21 5.56
CA ALA A 86 6.00 -7.62 5.22
C ALA A 86 5.09 -7.85 4.01
N HIS A 87 3.94 -7.17 3.93
CA HIS A 87 3.05 -7.25 2.78
C HIS A 87 3.67 -6.66 1.52
N VAL A 88 4.24 -5.45 1.61
CA VAL A 88 4.86 -4.75 0.46
C VAL A 88 6.00 -5.55 -0.15
N ILE A 89 6.86 -6.16 0.69
CA ILE A 89 8.07 -6.84 0.22
C ILE A 89 7.74 -8.21 -0.39
N VAL A 90 6.80 -8.93 0.21
CA VAL A 90 6.54 -10.34 -0.14
C VAL A 90 5.52 -10.48 -1.26
N LEU A 91 4.47 -9.66 -1.26
CA LEU A 91 3.37 -9.77 -2.22
C LEU A 91 3.75 -9.14 -3.56
N SER A 92 3.21 -9.68 -4.64
CA SER A 92 3.21 -8.99 -5.93
C SER A 92 2.35 -7.71 -5.86
N PRO A 93 2.53 -6.77 -6.80
CA PRO A 93 1.72 -5.54 -6.85
C PRO A 93 0.21 -5.83 -6.83
N THR A 94 -0.24 -6.82 -7.61
CA THR A 94 -1.65 -7.20 -7.70
C THR A 94 -2.15 -7.84 -6.41
N GLU A 95 -1.38 -8.74 -5.79
CA GLU A 95 -1.78 -9.37 -4.53
C GLU A 95 -1.86 -8.36 -3.38
N LEU A 96 -0.92 -7.39 -3.34
CA LEU A 96 -0.96 -6.31 -2.35
C LEU A 96 -2.24 -5.48 -2.52
N ALA A 97 -2.54 -5.04 -3.74
CA ALA A 97 -3.70 -4.23 -4.03
C ALA A 97 -5.01 -4.97 -3.72
N GLN A 98 -5.12 -6.25 -4.11
CA GLN A 98 -6.28 -7.09 -3.80
C GLN A 98 -6.49 -7.30 -2.30
N LEU A 99 -5.40 -7.42 -1.53
CA LEU A 99 -5.48 -7.61 -0.09
C LEU A 99 -5.86 -6.32 0.64
N LYS A 100 -5.34 -5.18 0.20
CA LYS A 100 -5.36 -3.93 0.97
C LYS A 100 -6.38 -2.91 0.50
N CYS A 101 -6.59 -2.76 -0.81
CA CYS A 101 -7.46 -1.71 -1.34
C CYS A 101 -8.93 -1.92 -0.94
N PRO A 102 -9.57 -3.10 -1.15
CA PRO A 102 -11.00 -3.25 -0.82
C PRO A 102 -11.37 -2.93 0.64
N PRO A 103 -10.70 -3.48 1.67
CA PRO A 103 -11.04 -3.14 3.06
C PRO A 103 -10.71 -1.68 3.40
N MET A 104 -9.64 -1.12 2.83
CA MET A 104 -9.30 0.29 3.01
C MET A 104 -10.38 1.21 2.45
N MET A 105 -10.79 0.98 1.20
CA MET A 105 -11.82 1.77 0.52
C MET A 105 -13.15 1.72 1.25
N GLU A 106 -13.52 0.56 1.80
CA GLU A 106 -14.74 0.43 2.60
C GLU A 106 -14.67 1.27 3.90
N LEU A 107 -13.54 1.23 4.60
CA LEU A 107 -13.35 2.03 5.82
C LEU A 107 -13.34 3.54 5.52
N LEU A 108 -12.70 3.95 4.43
CA LEU A 108 -12.69 5.35 3.96
C LEU A 108 -14.10 5.82 3.58
N ARG A 109 -14.82 5.01 2.77
CA ARG A 109 -16.20 5.27 2.34
C ARG A 109 -17.15 5.44 3.52
N LEU A 110 -17.03 4.58 4.52
CA LEU A 110 -17.87 4.60 5.72
C LEU A 110 -17.37 5.58 6.80
N ARG A 111 -16.27 6.31 6.55
CA ARG A 111 -15.63 7.24 7.50
C ARG A 111 -15.35 6.58 8.85
N LEU A 112 -14.86 5.35 8.81
CA LEU A 112 -14.51 4.55 9.99
C LEU A 112 -13.06 4.73 10.42
N PHE A 113 -12.29 5.52 9.68
CA PHE A 113 -10.97 6.00 10.07
C PHE A 113 -11.09 7.41 10.68
N ASP A 114 -10.14 7.74 11.54
CA ASP A 114 -9.78 9.15 11.73
C ASP A 114 -9.00 9.60 10.49
N THR A 115 -9.31 10.78 9.94
CA THR A 115 -8.73 11.30 8.69
C THR A 115 -7.20 11.25 8.71
N ASP A 116 -6.58 11.67 9.82
CA ASP A 116 -5.13 11.65 9.99
C ASP A 116 -4.58 10.22 9.95
N SER A 117 -5.29 9.25 10.54
CA SER A 117 -4.86 7.85 10.56
C SER A 117 -4.95 7.17 9.19
N ALA A 118 -5.94 7.53 8.38
CA ALA A 118 -6.09 7.02 7.02
C ALA A 118 -4.99 7.53 6.08
N ALA A 119 -4.74 8.84 6.10
CA ALA A 119 -3.68 9.48 5.32
C ALA A 119 -2.31 8.92 5.70
N ASP A 120 -1.99 8.85 7.01
CA ASP A 120 -0.72 8.32 7.50
C ASP A 120 -0.50 6.85 7.09
N TYR A 121 -1.57 6.04 7.07
CA TYR A 121 -1.48 4.64 6.66
C TYR A 121 -1.19 4.51 5.15
N LEU A 122 -1.82 5.33 4.31
CA LEU A 122 -1.58 5.36 2.86
C LEU A 122 -0.18 5.87 2.56
N GLU A 123 0.24 6.96 3.21
CA GLU A 123 1.59 7.52 3.13
C GLU A 123 2.65 6.49 3.53
N LEU A 124 2.40 5.70 4.58
CA LEU A 124 3.29 4.63 5.00
C LEU A 124 3.50 3.57 3.91
N ILE A 125 2.43 3.14 3.22
CA ILE A 125 2.54 2.17 2.11
C ILE A 125 3.36 2.77 0.97
N HIS A 126 3.05 4.01 0.57
CA HIS A 126 3.79 4.70 -0.49
C HIS A 126 5.26 4.89 -0.13
N TRP A 127 5.55 5.42 1.05
CA TRP A 127 6.90 5.60 1.56
C TRP A 127 7.68 4.29 1.57
N LEU A 128 7.08 3.19 2.04
CA LEU A 128 7.72 1.87 2.03
C LEU A 128 8.08 1.43 0.61
N CYS A 129 7.12 1.51 -0.32
CA CYS A 129 7.34 1.13 -1.71
C CYS A 129 8.47 1.96 -2.35
N TYR A 130 8.45 3.29 -2.21
CA TYR A 130 9.52 4.15 -2.74
C TYR A 130 10.88 3.87 -2.08
N THR A 131 10.89 3.64 -0.77
CA THR A 131 12.10 3.31 -0.01
C THR A 131 12.76 2.05 -0.58
N VAL A 132 11.99 0.99 -0.80
CA VAL A 132 12.51 -0.29 -1.30
C VAL A 132 12.64 -0.37 -2.82
N GLY A 133 12.18 0.66 -3.55
CA GLY A 133 12.28 0.78 -5.01
C GLY A 133 11.21 0.01 -5.78
N TYR A 134 10.00 -0.06 -5.22
CA TYR A 134 8.84 -0.79 -5.72
C TYR A 134 7.78 0.16 -6.30
N ASP A 135 8.18 1.03 -7.23
CA ASP A 135 7.29 2.06 -7.80
C ASP A 135 6.05 1.46 -8.46
N ARG A 136 6.19 0.26 -9.05
CA ARG A 136 5.06 -0.49 -9.65
C ARG A 136 4.02 -0.91 -8.61
N HIS A 137 4.40 -1.16 -7.36
CA HIS A 137 3.44 -1.48 -6.30
C HIS A 137 2.55 -0.27 -6.02
N VAL A 138 3.10 0.93 -5.97
CA VAL A 138 2.33 2.17 -5.81
C VAL A 138 1.36 2.35 -6.98
N GLN A 139 1.84 2.25 -8.21
CA GLN A 139 0.99 2.40 -9.40
C GLN A 139 -0.21 1.45 -9.43
N VAL A 140 0.02 0.16 -9.13
CA VAL A 140 -1.06 -0.84 -9.11
C VAL A 140 -1.98 -0.64 -7.92
N PHE A 141 -1.45 -0.23 -6.77
CA PHE A 141 -2.25 0.07 -5.58
C PHE A 141 -3.19 1.25 -5.83
N ASP A 142 -2.65 2.38 -6.32
CA ASP A 142 -3.40 3.61 -6.56
C ASP A 142 -4.46 3.42 -7.64
N SER A 143 -4.10 2.82 -8.78
CA SER A 143 -5.07 2.51 -9.85
C SER A 143 -6.17 1.55 -9.40
N THR A 144 -5.87 0.63 -8.46
CA THR A 144 -6.90 -0.25 -7.88
C THR A 144 -7.83 0.53 -6.96
N MET A 145 -7.31 1.42 -6.12
CA MET A 145 -8.15 2.30 -5.28
C MET A 145 -9.04 3.20 -6.13
N GLU A 146 -8.49 3.81 -7.18
CA GLU A 146 -9.25 4.65 -8.13
C GLU A 146 -10.34 3.85 -8.85
N ALA A 147 -10.03 2.65 -9.33
CA ALA A 147 -11.02 1.77 -9.96
C ALA A 147 -12.15 1.37 -9.00
N ILE A 148 -11.86 1.18 -7.71
CA ILE A 148 -12.88 0.95 -6.68
C ILE A 148 -13.71 2.21 -6.45
N ALA A 149 -13.06 3.38 -6.30
CA ALA A 149 -13.71 4.67 -6.09
C ALA A 149 -14.68 5.01 -7.24
N ALA A 150 -14.29 4.73 -8.48
CA ALA A 150 -15.12 4.97 -9.66
C ALA A 150 -16.44 4.18 -9.66
N GLY A 151 -16.53 3.09 -8.90
CA GLY A 151 -17.75 2.33 -8.69
C GLY A 151 -18.69 2.91 -7.63
N TYR A 152 -18.28 3.93 -6.88
CA TYR A 152 -19.05 4.55 -5.81
C TYR A 152 -19.89 5.73 -6.30
N SER A 153 -20.94 6.08 -5.54
CA SER A 153 -21.66 7.33 -5.76
C SER A 153 -20.77 8.56 -5.50
N LEU A 154 -21.15 9.73 -6.02
CA LEU A 154 -20.37 10.97 -5.83
C LEU A 154 -20.07 11.23 -4.35
N HIS A 155 -21.08 11.10 -3.49
CA HIS A 155 -20.91 11.31 -2.06
C HIS A 155 -19.88 10.36 -1.43
N GLU A 156 -19.98 9.08 -1.77
CA GLU A 156 -19.06 8.06 -1.30
C GLU A 156 -17.63 8.27 -1.82
N GLN A 157 -17.46 8.70 -3.08
CA GLN A 157 -16.16 9.12 -3.61
C GLN A 157 -15.57 10.27 -2.81
N MET A 158 -16.39 11.28 -2.49
CA MET A 158 -15.92 12.43 -1.73
C MET A 158 -15.58 12.07 -0.27
N CYS A 159 -16.31 11.14 0.35
CA CYS A 159 -15.92 10.56 1.65
C CYS A 159 -14.53 9.92 1.56
N VAL A 160 -14.27 9.12 0.51
CA VAL A 160 -12.95 8.51 0.31
C VAL A 160 -11.87 9.59 0.19
N TYR A 161 -12.05 10.56 -0.71
CA TYR A 161 -11.04 11.59 -0.97
C TYR A 161 -10.78 12.47 0.25
N ALA A 162 -11.84 12.86 0.96
CA ALA A 162 -11.74 13.66 2.18
C ALA A 162 -11.04 12.91 3.32
N GLN A 163 -11.17 11.59 3.39
CA GLN A 163 -10.52 10.75 4.40
C GLN A 163 -9.09 10.35 4.02
N SER A 164 -8.78 10.28 2.72
CA SER A 164 -7.46 9.86 2.22
C SER A 164 -6.49 11.02 2.00
N SER A 165 -6.87 12.26 2.29
CA SER A 165 -6.05 13.44 2.04
C SER A 165 -6.34 14.56 3.03
N ARG A 166 -5.37 15.47 3.20
CA ARG A 166 -5.60 16.69 3.99
C ARG A 166 -6.51 17.64 3.20
N PRO A 167 -7.38 18.42 3.85
CA PRO A 167 -8.27 19.35 3.16
C PRO A 167 -7.57 20.31 2.19
N ALA A 168 -6.37 20.81 2.57
CA ALA A 168 -5.59 21.68 1.70
C ALA A 168 -5.13 20.97 0.42
N ASP A 169 -4.68 19.71 0.52
CA ASP A 169 -4.18 18.94 -0.61
C ASP A 169 -5.31 18.58 -1.57
N LEU A 170 -6.50 18.22 -1.05
CA LEU A 170 -7.69 18.02 -1.88
C LEU A 170 -8.13 19.31 -2.57
N GLY A 171 -7.99 20.46 -1.90
CA GLY A 171 -8.25 21.77 -2.49
C GLY A 171 -7.35 22.06 -3.68
N VAL A 172 -6.05 21.75 -3.57
CA VAL A 172 -5.11 21.90 -4.69
C VAL A 172 -5.43 20.93 -5.83
N ALA A 173 -5.76 19.68 -5.50
CA ALA A 173 -6.09 18.66 -6.50
C ALA A 173 -7.34 19.04 -7.32
N LEU A 174 -8.44 19.43 -6.67
CA LEU A 174 -9.65 19.85 -7.38
C LEU A 174 -9.44 21.14 -8.18
N ALA A 175 -8.59 22.06 -7.71
CA ALA A 175 -8.25 23.26 -8.48
C ALA A 175 -7.46 22.92 -9.74
N HIS A 176 -6.56 21.93 -9.65
CA HIS A 176 -5.85 21.42 -10.81
C HIS A 176 -6.80 20.78 -11.82
N ASP A 177 -7.78 19.99 -11.37
CA ASP A 177 -8.78 19.37 -12.24
C ASP A 177 -9.68 20.42 -12.90
N ALA A 178 -10.08 21.46 -12.17
CA ALA A 178 -10.86 22.58 -12.70
C ALA A 178 -10.13 23.36 -13.81
N ASN A 179 -8.80 23.37 -13.78
CA ASN A 179 -7.97 24.04 -14.77
C ASN A 179 -7.61 23.14 -15.97
N GLN A 180 -8.02 21.87 -15.99
CA GLN A 180 -7.78 20.99 -17.14
C GLN A 180 -8.67 21.39 -18.34
N PRO A 181 -8.14 21.33 -19.59
CA PRO A 181 -8.96 21.54 -20.77
C PRO A 181 -10.11 20.53 -20.85
N GLY A 182 -11.35 21.01 -20.89
CA GLY A 182 -12.54 20.15 -20.94
C GLY A 182 -13.01 19.65 -19.57
N ALA A 183 -12.55 20.25 -18.48
CA ALA A 183 -13.05 19.96 -17.13
C ALA A 183 -14.58 20.10 -17.06
N ASP A 184 -15.21 19.13 -16.41
CA ASP A 184 -16.63 19.18 -16.07
C ASP A 184 -16.82 20.02 -14.82
N MET A 185 -17.07 21.32 -15.03
CA MET A 185 -17.25 22.26 -13.93
C MET A 185 -18.50 21.97 -13.10
N ASP A 186 -19.51 21.32 -13.66
CA ASP A 186 -20.72 20.95 -12.92
C ASP A 186 -20.43 19.80 -11.96
N ASP A 187 -19.66 18.78 -12.39
CA ASP A 187 -19.16 17.72 -11.52
C ASP A 187 -18.26 18.28 -10.39
N ILE A 188 -17.31 19.15 -10.73
CA ILE A 188 -16.41 19.78 -9.75
C ILE A 188 -17.21 20.59 -8.72
N ASN A 189 -18.18 21.39 -9.16
CA ASN A 189 -19.03 22.15 -8.26
C ASN A 189 -19.87 21.22 -7.36
N ALA A 190 -20.38 20.11 -7.89
CA ALA A 190 -21.12 19.12 -7.10
C ALA A 190 -20.23 18.49 -6.00
N ARG A 191 -18.98 18.15 -6.32
CA ARG A 191 -18.00 17.64 -5.34
C ARG A 191 -17.70 18.67 -4.25
N ILE A 192 -17.47 19.93 -4.62
CA ILE A 192 -17.20 21.01 -3.65
C ILE A 192 -18.41 21.26 -2.75
N THR A 193 -19.63 21.22 -3.30
CA THR A 193 -20.87 21.36 -2.54
C THR A 193 -21.02 20.23 -1.53
N ASP A 194 -20.79 18.98 -1.94
CA ASP A 194 -20.88 17.84 -1.03
C ASP A 194 -19.82 17.92 0.10
N LEU A 195 -18.58 18.30 -0.23
CA LEU A 195 -17.56 18.57 0.78
C LEU A 195 -18.01 19.63 1.80
N ARG A 196 -18.64 20.72 1.34
CA ARG A 196 -19.10 21.82 2.20
C ARG A 196 -20.28 21.45 3.07
N GLU A 197 -21.26 20.77 2.50
CA GLU A 197 -22.58 20.62 3.10
C GLU A 197 -22.73 19.33 3.91
N THR A 198 -21.96 18.28 3.59
CA THR A 198 -22.16 16.94 4.17
C THR A 198 -20.92 16.32 4.80
N ILE A 199 -19.70 16.67 4.36
CA ILE A 199 -18.48 15.95 4.77
C ILE A 199 -17.63 16.74 5.77
N TYR A 200 -17.17 17.94 5.39
CA TYR A 200 -16.25 18.75 6.19
C TYR A 200 -16.98 19.59 7.23
N SER A 201 -16.31 19.81 8.36
CA SER A 201 -16.62 20.91 9.27
C SER A 201 -16.34 22.27 8.61
N PRO A 202 -16.93 23.37 9.12
CA PRO A 202 -16.63 24.72 8.62
C PRO A 202 -15.14 25.06 8.64
N GLU A 203 -14.41 24.60 9.65
CA GLU A 203 -12.97 24.80 9.80
C GLU A 203 -12.18 24.05 8.72
N GLU A 204 -12.47 22.76 8.51
CA GLU A 204 -11.84 21.96 7.46
C GLU A 204 -12.14 22.53 6.06
N PHE A 205 -13.40 22.90 5.82
CA PHE A 205 -13.80 23.49 4.54
C PHE A 205 -13.11 24.83 4.27
N SER A 206 -12.87 25.65 5.30
CA SER A 206 -12.12 26.91 5.17
C SER A 206 -10.67 26.67 4.72
N VAL A 207 -10.02 25.64 5.27
CA VAL A 207 -8.66 25.22 4.86
C VAL A 207 -8.66 24.76 3.40
N PHE A 208 -9.59 23.89 3.03
CA PHE A 208 -9.80 23.44 1.65
C PHE A 208 -10.01 24.62 0.69
N GLU A 209 -10.96 25.51 1.01
CA GLU A 209 -11.37 26.59 0.13
C GLU A 209 -10.25 27.61 -0.10
N THR A 210 -9.46 27.88 0.94
CA THR A 210 -8.28 28.74 0.84
C THR A 210 -7.25 28.15 -0.12
N ALA A 211 -6.97 26.85 -0.01
CA ALA A 211 -6.04 26.16 -0.90
C ALA A 211 -6.54 26.12 -2.35
N TYR A 212 -7.80 25.76 -2.57
CA TYR A 212 -8.44 25.72 -3.89
C TYR A 212 -8.38 27.07 -4.60
N LYS A 213 -8.84 28.16 -3.95
CA LYS A 213 -8.82 29.51 -4.52
C LYS A 213 -7.39 30.01 -4.80
N SER A 214 -6.43 29.65 -3.94
CA SER A 214 -5.03 30.03 -4.12
C SER A 214 -4.38 29.30 -5.29
N ALA A 215 -4.73 28.02 -5.50
CA ALA A 215 -4.22 27.20 -6.59
C ALA A 215 -4.76 27.66 -7.96
N LEU A 216 -6.05 28.01 -8.05
CA LEU A 216 -6.63 28.58 -9.27
C LEU A 216 -5.90 29.85 -9.73
N LYS A 217 -5.64 30.78 -8.80
CA LYS A 217 -4.98 32.07 -9.10
C LYS A 217 -3.52 31.96 -9.53
N LYS A 218 -2.81 30.89 -9.14
CA LYS A 218 -1.38 30.71 -9.47
C LYS A 218 -1.16 30.26 -10.91
N GLN A 219 -2.21 29.89 -11.63
CA GLN A 219 -2.15 29.35 -12.98
C GLN A 219 -2.74 30.32 -14.04
N GLU A 220 -3.25 31.48 -13.59
CA GLU A 220 -3.57 32.66 -14.42
C GLU A 220 -2.31 33.51 -14.67
#